data_AF-A0A418IKY0-F1
#
_entry.id   AF-A0A418IKY0-F1
#
_cell.length_a   1.000
_cell.length_b   1.000
_cell.length_c   1.000
_cell.angle_alpha   90.00
_cell.angle_beta   90.00
_cell.angle_gamma   90.00
#
_symmetry.space_group_name_H-M   'P 1'
#
loop_
_entity.id
_entity.type
_entity.pdbx_description
1 polymer ?
#
loop_
_entity_poly.entity_id
_entity_poly.type
_entity_poly.pdbx_seq_one_letter_code
_entity_poly.pdbx_strand_id
1 'polypeptide(L)'
;MDVKPKSKEIKTAHLIAYSSLIIAILYAVHLFLVLDDSVIKQLLSNSGQKTSENAVGTIKNSFQFTGIMYILANLAGIFAIWNRHSYLWWFMFAVFASQILYNIINIGAVYRAILDVKSSLNLLPLTLVLVISFVLGVYMLIVSIVRKSTFNR
;
A
#
# COMPACT_ATOMS: atom_id res chain seq x y z
N MET A 1 7.40 30.53 19.88
CA MET A 1 8.66 29.84 20.23
C MET A 1 8.77 28.61 19.33
N ASP A 2 9.66 28.65 18.34
CA ASP A 2 9.93 27.48 17.49
C ASP A 2 10.69 26.43 18.29
N VAL A 3 9.96 25.43 18.81
CA VAL A 3 10.56 24.25 19.41
C VAL A 3 11.24 23.48 18.29
N LYS A 4 12.58 23.53 18.23
CA LYS A 4 13.36 22.75 17.26
C LYS A 4 12.97 21.28 17.40
N PRO A 5 12.50 20.63 16.32
CA PRO A 5 12.08 19.24 16.40
C PRO A 5 13.25 18.34 16.80
N LYS A 6 12.99 17.40 17.70
CA LYS A 6 14.00 16.46 18.19
C LYS A 6 14.47 15.58 17.04
N SER A 7 15.75 15.17 17.05
CA SER A 7 16.34 14.30 16.00
C SER A 7 15.50 13.04 15.70
N LYS A 8 14.87 12.45 16.72
CA LYS A 8 14.01 11.27 16.58
C LYS A 8 12.74 11.57 15.79
N GLU A 9 12.11 12.72 16.00
CA GLU A 9 10.90 13.15 15.29
C GLU A 9 11.18 13.34 13.79
N ILE A 10 12.33 13.96 13.48
CA ILE A 10 12.79 14.15 12.10
C ILE A 10 13.04 12.79 11.43
N LYS A 11 13.72 11.85 12.12
CA LYS A 11 13.99 10.51 11.56
C LYS A 11 12.70 9.73 11.29
N THR A 12 11.74 9.79 12.22
CA THR A 12 10.43 9.14 12.05
C THR A 12 9.65 9.73 10.88
N ALA A 13 9.67 11.07 10.72
CA ALA A 13 9.03 11.73 9.58
C ALA A 13 9.62 11.28 8.23
N HIS A 14 10.95 11.25 8.10
CA HIS A 14 11.61 10.79 6.88
C HIS A 14 11.36 9.31 6.60
N LEU A 15 11.34 8.47 7.64
CA LEU A 15 10.99 7.05 7.50
C LEU A 15 9.59 6.88 6.89
N ILE A 16 8.59 7.59 7.42
CA ILE A 16 7.22 7.54 6.89
C ILE A 16 7.21 8.05 5.45
N ALA A 17 7.77 9.23 5.19
CA ALA A 17 7.74 9.87 3.87
C ALA A 17 8.37 9.00 2.77
N TYR A 18 9.59 8.50 2.99
CA TYR A 18 10.29 7.69 1.99
C TYR A 18 9.65 6.33 1.80
N SER A 19 9.22 5.68 2.89
CA SER A 19 8.56 4.38 2.78
C SER A 19 7.22 4.49 2.07
N SER A 20 6.46 5.55 2.33
CA SER A 20 5.20 5.83 1.64
C SER A 20 5.39 6.09 0.14
N LEU A 21 6.45 6.82 -0.25
CA LEU A 21 6.78 7.01 -1.67
C LEU A 21 7.14 5.67 -2.34
N ILE A 22 7.96 4.84 -1.68
CA ILE A 22 8.32 3.51 -2.17
C ILE A 22 7.07 2.63 -2.33
N ILE A 23 6.18 2.60 -1.34
CA ILE A 23 4.90 1.89 -1.41
C ILE A 23 4.07 2.38 -2.59
N ALA A 24 3.93 3.69 -2.78
CA ALA A 24 3.14 4.27 -3.87
C ALA A 24 3.66 3.82 -5.25
N ILE A 25 4.98 3.85 -5.46
CA ILE A 25 5.62 3.43 -6.71
C ILE A 25 5.42 1.92 -6.95
N LEU A 26 5.70 1.09 -5.94
CA LEU A 26 5.56 -0.36 -6.05
C LEU A 26 4.11 -0.77 -6.31
N TYR A 27 3.15 -0.08 -5.67
CA TYR A 27 1.75 -0.36 -5.87
C TYR A 27 1.26 0.09 -7.26
N ALA A 28 1.77 1.20 -7.79
CA ALA A 28 1.53 1.60 -9.17
C ALA A 28 2.06 0.54 -10.16
N VAL A 29 3.28 0.04 -9.94
CA VAL A 29 3.83 -1.06 -10.75
C VAL A 29 2.92 -2.30 -10.70
N HIS A 30 2.45 -2.68 -9.51
CA HIS A 30 1.53 -3.80 -9.37
C HIS A 30 0.22 -3.59 -10.18
N LEU A 31 -0.41 -2.43 -10.03
CA LEU A 31 -1.73 -2.15 -10.61
C LEU A 31 -1.72 -1.95 -12.13
N PHE A 32 -0.65 -1.33 -12.66
CA PHE A 32 -0.61 -0.94 -14.08
C PHE A 32 0.27 -1.84 -14.95
N LEU A 33 1.26 -2.52 -14.37
CA LEU A 33 2.18 -3.39 -15.13
C LEU A 33 1.94 -4.88 -14.83
N VAL A 34 1.66 -5.25 -13.58
CA VAL A 34 1.45 -6.66 -13.21
C VAL A 34 0.01 -7.10 -13.46
N LEU A 35 -0.98 -6.35 -12.97
CA LEU A 35 -2.41 -6.63 -13.15
C LEU A 35 -2.93 -6.20 -14.54
N ASP A 36 -2.30 -6.74 -15.58
CA ASP A 36 -2.77 -6.58 -16.94
C ASP A 36 -3.92 -7.53 -17.29
N ASP A 37 -4.45 -7.42 -18.50
CA ASP A 37 -5.59 -8.20 -18.96
C ASP A 37 -5.33 -9.71 -18.92
N SER A 38 -4.08 -10.16 -19.06
CA SER A 38 -3.75 -11.59 -18.99
C SER A 38 -3.97 -12.14 -17.58
N VAL A 39 -3.53 -11.41 -16.56
CA VAL A 39 -3.72 -11.80 -15.15
C VAL A 39 -5.19 -11.71 -14.76
N ILE A 40 -5.92 -10.69 -15.21
CA ILE A 40 -7.35 -10.56 -14.88
C ILE A 40 -8.17 -11.66 -15.56
N LYS A 41 -7.87 -12.01 -16.81
CA LYS A 41 -8.47 -13.17 -17.49
C LYS A 41 -8.20 -14.46 -16.71
N GLN A 42 -6.96 -14.64 -16.26
CA GLN A 42 -6.59 -15.82 -15.48
C GLN A 42 -7.32 -15.84 -14.12
N LEU A 43 -7.44 -14.69 -13.45
CA LEU A 43 -8.16 -14.57 -12.18
C LEU A 43 -9.63 -14.98 -12.32
N LEU A 44 -10.28 -14.54 -13.40
CA LEU A 44 -11.66 -14.92 -13.75
C LEU A 44 -11.75 -16.42 -14.07
N SER A 45 -10.83 -16.95 -14.88
CA SER A 45 -10.78 -18.37 -15.23
C SER A 45 -10.60 -19.26 -14.00
N ASN A 46 -9.67 -18.90 -13.11
CA ASN A 46 -9.43 -19.58 -11.84
C ASN A 46 -10.66 -19.57 -10.91
N SER A 47 -11.59 -18.64 -11.13
CA SER A 47 -12.84 -18.52 -10.37
C SER A 47 -14.05 -19.12 -11.10
N GLY A 48 -13.83 -19.84 -12.21
CA GLY A 48 -14.90 -20.43 -13.04
C GLY A 48 -15.77 -19.41 -13.77
N GLN A 49 -15.32 -18.16 -13.88
CA GLN A 49 -16.06 -17.06 -14.49
C GLN A 49 -15.77 -16.95 -16.00
N LYS A 50 -16.74 -16.42 -16.75
CA LYS A 50 -16.54 -16.14 -18.18
C LYS A 50 -15.56 -14.98 -18.36
N THR A 51 -14.56 -15.17 -19.21
CA THR A 51 -13.51 -14.20 -19.52
C THR A 51 -13.91 -13.26 -20.67
N SER A 52 -15.09 -12.65 -20.60
CA SER A 52 -15.50 -11.65 -21.59
C SER A 52 -14.71 -10.34 -21.42
N GLU A 53 -14.54 -9.58 -22.49
CA GLU A 53 -13.83 -8.29 -22.45
C GLU A 53 -14.45 -7.32 -21.44
N ASN A 54 -15.79 -7.29 -21.38
CA ASN A 54 -16.52 -6.47 -20.39
C ASN A 54 -16.22 -6.88 -18.94
N ALA A 55 -16.15 -8.17 -18.65
CA ALA A 55 -15.82 -8.67 -17.32
C ALA A 55 -14.38 -8.31 -16.93
N VAL A 56 -13.44 -8.51 -17.85
CA VAL A 56 -12.02 -8.17 -17.65
C VAL A 56 -11.87 -6.66 -17.38
N GLY A 57 -12.47 -5.81 -18.22
CA GLY A 57 -12.42 -4.36 -18.05
C GLY A 57 -13.03 -3.91 -16.72
N THR A 58 -14.16 -4.49 -16.32
CA THR A 58 -14.84 -4.15 -15.05
C THR A 58 -13.96 -4.48 -13.84
N ILE A 59 -13.41 -5.69 -13.79
CA ILE A 59 -12.56 -6.13 -12.68
C ILE A 59 -11.27 -5.32 -12.63
N LYS A 60 -10.62 -5.11 -13.78
CA LYS A 60 -9.40 -4.29 -13.87
C LYS A 60 -9.65 -2.87 -13.37
N ASN A 61 -10.73 -2.23 -13.82
CA ASN A 61 -11.09 -0.88 -13.40
C ASN A 61 -11.39 -0.82 -11.89
N SER A 62 -12.03 -1.84 -11.32
CA SER A 62 -12.30 -1.90 -9.88
C SER A 62 -11.01 -1.96 -9.05
N PHE A 63 -10.05 -2.80 -9.45
CA PHE A 63 -8.72 -2.85 -8.83
C PHE A 63 -7.98 -1.52 -8.98
N GLN A 64 -7.98 -0.94 -10.18
CA GLN A 64 -7.27 0.32 -10.44
C GLN A 64 -7.89 1.50 -9.71
N PHE A 65 -9.21 1.61 -9.65
CA PHE A 65 -9.90 2.68 -8.92
C PHE A 65 -9.52 2.67 -7.43
N THR A 66 -9.71 1.53 -6.77
CA THR A 66 -9.32 1.37 -5.35
C THR A 66 -7.81 1.55 -5.17
N GLY A 67 -7.04 1.03 -6.14
CA GLY A 67 -5.60 1.10 -6.16
C GLY A 67 -5.05 2.52 -6.21
N ILE A 68 -5.60 3.37 -7.09
CA ILE A 68 -5.24 4.78 -7.23
C ILE A 68 -5.51 5.54 -5.94
N MET A 69 -6.64 5.27 -5.26
CA MET A 69 -6.94 5.89 -3.97
C MET A 69 -5.85 5.59 -2.94
N TYR A 70 -5.35 4.36 -2.88
CA TYR A 70 -4.22 4.00 -2.01
C TYR A 70 -2.90 4.63 -2.45
N ILE A 71 -2.64 4.77 -3.76
CA ILE A 71 -1.44 5.48 -4.25
C ILE A 71 -1.47 6.93 -3.73
N LEU A 72 -2.58 7.65 -3.95
CA LEU A 72 -2.73 9.03 -3.52
C LEU A 72 -2.64 9.16 -1.99
N ALA A 73 -3.27 8.25 -1.25
CA ALA A 73 -3.21 8.24 0.20
C ALA A 73 -1.79 7.97 0.73
N ASN A 74 -1.03 7.08 0.08
CA ASN A 74 0.38 6.88 0.40
C ASN A 74 1.21 8.13 0.08
N LEU A 75 0.98 8.81 -1.04
CA LEU A 75 1.71 10.05 -1.39
C LEU A 75 1.51 11.17 -0.35
N ALA A 76 0.39 11.17 0.39
CA ALA A 76 0.22 12.11 1.51
C ALA A 76 1.30 11.93 2.61
N GLY A 77 1.92 10.75 2.72
CA GLY A 77 3.02 10.50 3.65
C GLY A 77 4.24 11.39 3.42
N ILE A 78 4.44 11.89 2.19
CA ILE A 78 5.52 12.84 1.87
C ILE A 78 5.37 14.13 2.69
N PHE A 79 4.14 14.53 3.02
CA PHE A 79 3.90 15.70 3.86
C PHE A 79 4.49 15.59 5.26
N ALA A 80 4.86 14.39 5.73
CA ALA A 80 5.50 14.18 7.02
C ALA A 80 6.83 14.95 7.15
N ILE A 81 7.52 15.23 6.03
CA ILE A 81 8.77 16.02 6.01
C ILE A 81 8.52 17.42 6.58
N TRP A 82 7.44 18.07 6.15
CA TRP A 82 7.11 19.45 6.54
C TRP A 82 6.14 19.51 7.72
N ASN A 83 5.14 18.63 7.75
CA ASN A 83 4.06 18.66 8.72
C ASN A 83 3.98 17.36 9.53
N ARG A 84 4.24 17.46 10.83
CA ARG A 84 4.28 16.33 11.78
C ARG A 84 3.08 16.34 12.72
N HIS A 85 1.91 16.66 12.19
CA HIS A 85 0.70 16.71 12.98
C HIS A 85 0.18 15.30 13.30
N SER A 86 -0.37 15.09 14.51
CA SER A 86 -0.93 13.80 14.93
C SER A 86 -2.02 13.26 13.98
N TYR A 87 -2.72 14.14 13.27
CA TYR A 87 -3.68 13.71 12.22
C TYR A 87 -3.00 13.00 11.06
N LEU A 88 -1.86 13.51 10.58
CA LEU A 88 -1.12 12.83 9.51
C LEU A 88 -0.62 11.46 9.99
N TRP A 89 -0.20 11.35 11.25
CA TRP A 89 0.19 10.07 11.84
C TRP A 89 -0.97 9.05 11.77
N TRP A 90 -2.13 9.39 12.31
CA TRP A 90 -3.25 8.45 12.34
C TRP A 90 -3.85 8.19 10.95
N PHE A 91 -3.83 9.19 10.07
CA PHE A 91 -4.18 9.01 8.67
C PHE A 91 -3.27 7.98 8.00
N MET A 92 -1.95 8.14 8.10
CA MET A 92 -0.99 7.20 7.50
C MET A 92 -1.10 5.80 8.12
N PHE A 93 -1.32 5.70 9.43
CA PHE A 93 -1.61 4.42 10.08
C PHE A 93 -2.85 3.74 9.47
N ALA A 94 -3.95 4.48 9.29
CA ALA A 94 -5.16 3.96 8.69
C ALA A 94 -4.95 3.53 7.22
N VAL A 95 -4.14 4.28 6.45
CA VAL A 95 -3.75 3.91 5.09
C VAL A 95 -3.03 2.57 5.08
N PHE A 96 -1.98 2.40 5.90
CA PHE A 96 -1.22 1.16 5.93
C PHE A 96 -2.06 -0.03 6.40
N ALA A 97 -2.83 0.12 7.48
CA ALA A 97 -3.70 -0.93 7.99
C ALA A 97 -4.78 -1.32 6.99
N SER A 98 -5.51 -0.35 6.43
CA SER A 98 -6.57 -0.65 5.47
C SER A 98 -6.03 -1.25 4.18
N GLN A 99 -4.87 -0.80 3.69
CA GLN A 99 -4.24 -1.37 2.50
C GLN A 99 -3.89 -2.85 2.69
N ILE A 100 -3.41 -3.24 3.88
CA ILE A 100 -3.16 -4.65 4.22
C ILE A 100 -4.47 -5.43 4.22
N LEU A 101 -5.47 -4.94 4.96
CA LEU A 101 -6.76 -5.64 5.10
C LEU A 101 -7.46 -5.83 3.74
N TYR A 102 -7.46 -4.80 2.90
CA TYR A 102 -8.03 -4.86 1.56
C TYR A 102 -7.38 -5.95 0.71
N ASN A 103 -6.05 -6.02 0.72
CA ASN A 103 -5.31 -6.97 -0.11
C ASN A 103 -5.39 -8.41 0.43
N ILE A 104 -5.35 -8.62 1.74
CA ILE A 104 -5.38 -9.96 2.35
C ILE A 104 -6.61 -10.76 1.91
N ILE A 105 -7.76 -10.12 1.74
CA ILE A 105 -9.01 -10.78 1.36
C ILE A 105 -8.86 -11.53 0.01
N ASN A 106 -8.12 -10.95 -0.94
CA ASN A 106 -8.04 -11.46 -2.31
C ASN A 106 -6.64 -11.94 -2.72
N ILE A 107 -5.64 -11.83 -1.82
CA ILE A 107 -4.22 -12.02 -2.15
C ILE A 107 -3.94 -13.40 -2.74
N GLY A 108 -4.55 -14.46 -2.20
CA GLY A 108 -4.31 -15.83 -2.66
C GLY A 108 -4.83 -16.11 -4.06
N ALA A 109 -5.91 -15.44 -4.47
CA ALA A 109 -6.45 -15.54 -5.82
C ALA A 109 -5.59 -14.73 -6.81
N VAL A 110 -5.22 -13.50 -6.42
CA VAL A 110 -4.35 -12.62 -7.23
C VAL A 110 -2.97 -13.25 -7.45
N TYR A 111 -2.34 -13.80 -6.40
CA TYR A 111 -1.02 -14.41 -6.51
C TYR A 111 -1.01 -15.64 -7.40
N ARG A 112 -2.02 -16.52 -7.28
CA ARG A 112 -2.16 -17.66 -8.19
C ARG A 112 -2.33 -17.21 -9.63
N ALA A 113 -3.26 -16.29 -9.88
CA ALA A 113 -3.47 -15.77 -11.23
C ALA A 113 -2.21 -15.17 -11.85
N ILE A 114 -1.37 -14.49 -11.06
CA ILE A 114 -0.07 -13.99 -11.53
C ILE A 114 0.88 -15.15 -11.85
N LEU A 115 1.04 -16.12 -10.94
CA LEU A 115 1.98 -17.24 -11.11
C LEU A 115 1.61 -18.15 -12.30
N ASP A 116 0.34 -18.24 -12.65
CA ASP A 116 -0.13 -19.06 -13.76
C ASP A 116 0.23 -18.47 -15.13
N VAL A 117 0.46 -17.14 -15.23
CA VAL A 117 0.70 -16.45 -16.53
C VAL A 117 1.95 -15.56 -16.56
N LYS A 118 2.61 -15.35 -15.43
CA LYS A 118 3.77 -14.47 -15.27
C LYS A 118 4.81 -15.10 -14.33
N SER A 119 6.03 -14.56 -14.39
CA SER A 119 7.10 -14.95 -13.46
C SER A 119 6.77 -14.59 -12.01
N SER A 120 7.28 -15.39 -11.06
CA SER A 120 7.18 -15.14 -9.62
C SER A 120 7.75 -13.79 -9.18
N LEU A 121 8.68 -13.22 -9.95
CA LEU A 121 9.19 -11.86 -9.72
C LEU A 121 8.07 -10.80 -9.74
N ASN A 122 6.98 -11.05 -10.45
CA ASN A 122 5.86 -10.12 -10.54
C ASN A 122 4.99 -10.10 -9.27
N LEU A 123 5.22 -11.00 -8.32
CA LEU A 123 4.62 -10.91 -6.98
C LEU A 123 5.28 -9.83 -6.13
N LEU A 124 6.57 -9.55 -6.37
CA LEU A 124 7.39 -8.69 -5.51
C LEU A 124 6.78 -7.30 -5.25
N PRO A 125 6.24 -6.57 -6.24
CA PRO A 125 5.72 -5.24 -5.99
C PRO A 125 4.61 -5.24 -4.92
N LEU A 126 3.64 -6.14 -5.01
CA LEU A 126 2.58 -6.24 -4.01
C LEU A 126 3.09 -6.82 -2.69
N THR A 127 3.95 -7.83 -2.71
CA THR A 127 4.51 -8.41 -1.47
C THR A 127 5.25 -7.34 -0.66
N LEU A 128 6.10 -6.53 -1.32
CA LEU A 128 6.84 -5.46 -0.67
C LEU A 128 5.91 -4.37 -0.12
N VAL A 129 4.88 -3.98 -0.85
CA VAL A 129 3.84 -3.05 -0.36
C VAL A 129 3.27 -3.55 0.96
N LEU A 130 2.88 -4.82 1.04
CA LEU A 130 2.26 -5.37 2.24
C LEU A 130 3.24 -5.49 3.41
N VAL A 131 4.47 -5.93 3.16
CA VAL A 131 5.50 -6.05 4.20
C VAL A 131 5.88 -4.68 4.77
N ILE A 132 6.13 -3.68 3.91
CA ILE A 132 6.51 -2.33 4.36
C ILE A 132 5.34 -1.70 5.12
N SER A 133 4.12 -1.77 4.59
CA SER A 133 2.92 -1.26 5.27
C SER A 133 2.72 -1.95 6.63
N PHE A 134 2.95 -3.25 6.74
CA PHE A 134 2.82 -3.98 8.01
C PHE A 134 3.85 -3.50 9.04
N VAL A 135 5.13 -3.44 8.64
CA VAL A 135 6.20 -2.98 9.52
C VAL A 135 5.96 -1.55 10.00
N LEU A 136 5.54 -0.64 9.10
CA LEU A 136 5.19 0.73 9.48
C LEU A 136 3.97 0.80 10.39
N GLY A 137 2.89 0.07 10.08
CA GLY A 137 1.69 0.03 10.90
C GLY A 137 1.99 -0.44 12.33
N VAL A 138 2.76 -1.53 12.47
CA VAL A 138 3.21 -2.04 13.79
C VAL A 138 4.10 -1.02 14.49
N TYR A 139 5.08 -0.43 13.80
CA TYR A 139 5.94 0.60 14.37
C TYR A 139 5.15 1.79 14.91
N MET A 140 4.19 2.28 14.13
CA MET A 140 3.35 3.42 14.51
C MET A 140 2.49 3.08 15.74
N LEU A 141 1.90 1.89 15.76
CA LEU A 141 1.12 1.40 16.90
C LEU A 141 1.99 1.31 18.17
N ILE A 142 3.20 0.76 18.08
CA ILE A 142 4.13 0.66 19.21
C ILE A 142 4.50 2.05 19.74
N VAL A 143 4.83 3.01 18.86
CA VAL A 143 5.17 4.38 19.27
C VAL A 143 3.98 5.04 19.97
N SER A 144 2.77 4.86 19.45
CA SER A 144 1.56 5.43 20.04
C SER A 144 1.19 4.81 21.39
N ILE A 145 1.37 3.50 21.59
CA ILE A 145 1.03 2.83 22.85
C ILE A 145 2.12 3.02 23.89
N VAL A 146 3.37 2.67 23.55
CA VAL A 146 4.48 2.60 24.52
C VAL A 146 4.98 4.00 24.88
N ARG A 147 5.07 4.90 23.89
CA ARG A 147 5.59 6.25 24.11
C ARG A 147 4.49 7.29 24.34
N LYS A 148 3.22 6.89 24.22
CA LYS A 148 2.04 7.78 24.32
C LYS A 148 2.20 9.04 23.46
N SER A 149 2.79 8.87 22.27
CA SER A 149 3.28 9.95 21.41
C SER A 149 3.02 9.63 19.94
N THR A 150 2.96 10.67 19.11
CA THR A 150 2.97 10.56 17.65
C THR A 150 4.26 11.20 17.14
N PHE A 151 4.77 10.71 16.00
CA PHE A 151 6.07 11.12 15.48
C PHE A 151 7.22 11.03 16.51
N ASN A 152 7.07 10.22 17.56
CA ASN A 152 8.10 9.98 18.56
C ASN A 152 8.65 11.26 19.23
N ARG A 153 7.74 12.19 19.56
CA ARG A 153 7.99 13.41 20.34
C ARG A 153 8.35 13.13 21.79
#